data_AF-A0A382KY65-F1
#
_entry.id   AF-A0A382KY65-F1
#
_cell.length_a   1.000
_cell.length_b   1.000
_cell.length_c   1.000
_cell.angle_alpha   90.00
_cell.angle_beta   90.00
_cell.angle_gamma   90.00
#
_symmetry.space_group_name_H-M   'P 1'
#
loop_
_entity.id
_entity.type
_entity.pdbx_description
1 polymer ?
#
loop_
_entity_poly.entity_id
_entity_poly.type
_entity_poly.pdbx_seq_one_letter_code
_entity_poly.pdbx_strand_id
1 'polypeptide(L)'
;MNIAKVDLNLLVYLDVLLREGSVTKAANQLSITQPAMSNGLKRLRDLFKDPLLVRTSDGMTPTKRALELQPIIRDVLSRLESSIQPET
;
A
#
# COMPACT_ATOMS: atom_id res chain seq x y z
N MET A 1 -10.60 -4.23 -15.12
CA MET A 1 -9.75 -5.00 -14.18
C MET A 1 -10.66 -5.89 -13.34
N ASN A 2 -10.33 -7.17 -13.15
CA ASN A 2 -11.13 -8.05 -12.30
C ASN A 2 -10.50 -8.08 -10.90
N ILE A 3 -11.23 -7.65 -9.88
CA ILE A 3 -10.74 -7.56 -8.51
C ILE A 3 -10.35 -8.92 -7.92
N ALA A 4 -11.01 -10.00 -8.34
CA ALA A 4 -10.66 -11.36 -7.93
C ALA A 4 -9.30 -11.83 -8.44
N LYS A 5 -8.70 -11.11 -9.40
CA LYS A 5 -7.34 -11.37 -9.90
C LYS A 5 -6.28 -10.48 -9.24
N VAL A 6 -6.68 -9.61 -8.32
CA VAL A 6 -5.79 -8.70 -7.60
C VAL A 6 -5.47 -9.33 -6.25
N ASP A 7 -4.19 -9.31 -5.90
CA ASP A 7 -3.76 -9.63 -4.54
C ASP A 7 -4.14 -8.46 -3.62
N LEU A 8 -5.19 -8.66 -2.82
CA LEU A 8 -5.75 -7.61 -1.97
C LEU A 8 -4.79 -7.18 -0.84
N ASN A 9 -3.81 -8.01 -0.46
CA ASN A 9 -2.78 -7.61 0.50
C ASN A 9 -1.92 -6.45 -0.02
N LEU A 10 -1.87 -6.23 -1.35
CA LEU A 10 -1.21 -5.06 -1.91
C LEU A 10 -1.84 -3.75 -1.42
N LEU A 11 -3.15 -3.72 -1.11
CA LEU A 11 -3.80 -2.51 -0.60
C LEU A 11 -3.32 -2.19 0.83
N VAL A 12 -3.11 -3.21 1.66
CA VAL A 12 -2.49 -3.07 2.99
C VAL A 12 -1.05 -2.55 2.84
N TYR A 13 -0.28 -3.11 1.90
CA TYR A 13 1.10 -2.68 1.66
C TYR A 13 1.15 -1.21 1.23
N LEU A 14 0.23 -0.81 0.35
CA LEU A 14 0.14 0.56 -0.13
C LEU A 14 -0.13 1.54 1.02
N ASP A 15 -1.13 1.28 1.88
CA ASP A 15 -1.41 2.17 3.01
C ASP A 15 -0.19 2.34 3.94
N VAL A 16 0.49 1.24 4.29
CA VAL A 16 1.68 1.30 5.15
C VAL A 16 2.84 2.01 4.46
N LEU A 17 3.09 1.74 3.18
CA LEU A 17 4.13 2.41 2.40
C LEU A 17 3.93 3.94 2.35
N LEU A 18 2.69 4.38 2.16
CA LEU A 18 2.36 5.81 2.10
C LEU A 18 2.39 6.49 3.47
N ARG A 19 2.18 5.74 4.57
CA ARG A 19 2.38 6.25 5.93
C ARG A 19 3.84 6.41 6.29
N GLU A 20 4.64 5.39 5.99
CA GLU A 20 6.03 5.32 6.45
C GLU A 20 7.00 6.10 5.56
N GLY A 21 6.67 6.31 4.28
CA GLY A 21 7.60 6.92 3.31
C GLY A 21 8.92 6.14 3.20
N SER A 22 8.90 4.83 3.52
CA SER A 22 10.10 3.99 3.58
C SER A 22 9.73 2.53 3.40
N VAL A 23 10.35 1.90 2.40
CA VAL A 23 10.19 0.46 2.13
C VAL A 23 10.65 -0.38 3.31
N THR A 24 11.76 0.00 3.97
CA THR A 24 12.29 -0.75 5.11
C THR A 24 11.39 -0.64 6.33
N LYS A 25 10.93 0.56 6.67
CA LYS A 25 10.02 0.74 7.81
C LYS A 25 8.68 0.06 7.57
N ALA A 26 8.14 0.16 6.36
CA ALA A 26 6.91 -0.51 5.97
C ALA A 26 7.02 -2.04 6.06
N ALA A 27 8.15 -2.60 5.63
CA ALA A 27 8.42 -4.04 5.75
C ALA A 27 8.43 -4.48 7.22
N ASN A 28 9.12 -3.71 8.07
CA ASN A 28 9.18 -3.97 9.51
C ASN A 28 7.79 -3.87 10.16
N GLN A 29 7.00 -2.85 9.81
CA GLN A 29 5.65 -2.65 10.34
C GLN A 29 4.70 -3.82 10.02
N LEU A 30 4.88 -4.46 8.86
CA LEU A 30 4.10 -5.63 8.45
C LEU A 30 4.78 -6.96 8.78
N SER A 31 5.90 -6.96 9.50
CA SER A 31 6.67 -8.17 9.83
C SER A 31 7.04 -9.02 8.61
N ILE A 32 7.35 -8.37 7.48
CA ILE A 32 7.83 -9.03 6.25
C ILE A 32 9.24 -8.58 5.91
N THR A 33 9.87 -9.27 4.95
CA THR A 33 11.19 -8.88 4.47
C THR A 33 11.14 -7.65 3.58
N GLN A 34 12.18 -6.83 3.60
CA GLN A 34 12.31 -5.66 2.72
C GLN A 34 12.28 -6.00 1.21
N PRO A 35 12.83 -7.14 0.74
CA PRO A 35 12.61 -7.62 -0.62
C PRO A 35 11.14 -7.91 -0.95
N ALA A 36 10.39 -8.52 -0.03
CA ALA A 36 8.95 -8.77 -0.22
C ALA A 36 8.17 -7.45 -0.34
N MET A 37 8.47 -6.46 0.51
CA MET A 37 7.86 -5.13 0.42
C MET A 37 8.23 -4.41 -0.89
N SER A 38 9.49 -4.50 -1.33
CA SER A 38 9.95 -3.92 -2.60
C SER A 38 9.22 -4.53 -3.81
N ASN A 39 9.03 -5.86 -3.80
CA ASN A 39 8.25 -6.55 -4.82
C ASN A 39 6.77 -6.15 -4.77
N GLY A 40 6.21 -5.98 -3.57
CA GLY A 40 4.87 -5.43 -3.38
C GLY A 40 4.71 -4.04 -4.01
N LEU A 41 5.65 -3.12 -3.74
CA LEU A 41 5.67 -1.80 -4.37
C LEU A 41 5.78 -1.87 -5.90
N LYS A 42 6.58 -2.80 -6.45
CA LYS A 42 6.63 -3.03 -7.90
C LYS A 42 5.26 -3.42 -8.46
N ARG A 43 4.60 -4.42 -7.86
CA ARG A 43 3.27 -4.89 -8.29
C ARG A 43 2.21 -3.79 -8.16
N LEU A 44 2.29 -2.97 -7.12
CA LEU A 44 1.44 -1.79 -6.94
C LEU A 44 1.64 -0.76 -8.06
N ARG A 45 2.89 -0.49 -8.45
CA ARG A 45 3.18 0.42 -9.57
C ARG A 45 2.56 -0.07 -10.88
N ASP A 46 2.66 -1.37 -11.14
CA ASP A 46 2.05 -1.97 -12.33
C ASP A 46 0.51 -1.90 -12.27
N LEU A 47 -0.07 -2.16 -11.10
CA LEU A 47 -1.52 -2.14 -10.86
C LEU A 47 -2.13 -0.75 -11.12
N PHE A 48 -1.52 0.29 -10.55
CA PHE A 48 -2.02 1.66 -10.64
C PHE A 48 -1.50 2.43 -11.84
N LYS A 49 -0.51 1.87 -12.55
CA LYS A 49 0.26 2.55 -13.60
C LYS A 49 0.80 3.90 -13.13
N ASP A 50 1.33 3.91 -11.91
CA ASP A 50 1.84 5.10 -11.21
C ASP A 50 3.08 4.72 -10.39
N PRO A 51 4.12 5.56 -10.30
CA PRO A 51 5.29 5.27 -9.46
C PRO A 51 4.98 5.14 -7.96
N LEU A 52 3.88 5.73 -7.50
CA LEU A 52 3.33 5.79 -6.15
C LEU A 52 4.22 6.47 -5.11
N LEU A 53 5.48 6.03 -5.03
CA LEU A 53 6.54 6.63 -4.23
C LEU A 53 7.78 6.80 -5.12
N VAL A 54 8.31 8.01 -5.13
CA VAL A 54 9.53 8.39 -5.88
C VAL A 54 10.64 8.79 -4.91
N ARG A 55 11.89 8.53 -5.29
CA ARG A 55 13.04 8.91 -4.46
C ARG A 55 13.36 10.38 -4.68
N THR A 56 13.47 11.11 -3.59
CA THR A 56 13.81 12.53 -3.53
C THR A 56 14.94 12.77 -2.52
N SER A 57 15.37 14.01 -2.35
CA SER A 57 16.32 14.41 -1.30
C SER A 57 15.81 14.10 0.10
N ASP A 58 14.49 14.15 0.31
CA ASP A 58 13.85 13.95 1.62
C ASP A 58 13.48 12.48 1.88
N GLY A 59 13.89 11.58 1.00
CA GLY A 59 13.55 10.15 1.05
C GLY A 59 12.53 9.74 0.00
N MET A 60 11.69 8.75 0.31
CA MET A 60 10.63 8.31 -0.62
C MET A 60 9.38 9.15 -0.40
N THR A 61 9.01 9.92 -1.43
CA THR A 61 7.90 10.87 -1.39
C THR A 61 6.76 10.37 -2.27
N PRO A 62 5.51 10.43 -1.80
CA PRO A 62 4.37 9.95 -2.57
C PRO A 62 4.11 10.84 -3.80
N THR A 63 3.62 10.23 -4.87
CA THR A 63 3.12 10.97 -6.03
C THR A 63 1.79 11.66 -5.68
N LYS A 64 1.38 12.65 -6.48
CA LYS A 64 0.05 13.28 -6.33
C LYS A 64 -1.08 12.23 -6.34
N ARG A 65 -1.00 11.27 -7.26
CA ARG A 65 -1.99 10.19 -7.36
C ARG A 65 -1.99 9.28 -6.14
N ALA A 66 -0.82 8.96 -5.58
CA ALA A 66 -0.75 8.18 -4.35
C ALA A 66 -1.39 8.92 -3.16
N LEU A 67 -1.21 10.23 -3.06
CA LEU A 67 -1.87 11.06 -2.03
C LEU A 67 -3.39 11.07 -2.20
N GLU A 68 -3.89 11.13 -3.43
CA GLU A 68 -5.34 11.04 -3.73
C GLU A 68 -5.89 9.64 -3.41
N LEU A 69 -5.12 8.59 -3.64
CA LEU A 69 -5.51 7.21 -3.36
C LEU A 69 -5.51 6.89 -1.85
N GLN A 70 -4.60 7.46 -1.07
CA GLN A 70 -4.40 7.12 0.33
C GLN A 70 -5.68 7.14 1.19
N PRO A 71 -6.50 8.22 1.20
CA PRO A 71 -7.73 8.24 1.99
C PRO A 71 -8.76 7.20 1.50
N ILE A 72 -8.83 6.94 0.18
CA ILE A 72 -9.74 5.95 -0.41
C ILE A 72 -9.36 4.53 0.02
N ILE A 73 -8.06 4.20 -0.04
CA ILE A 73 -7.55 2.89 0.38
C ILE A 73 -7.82 2.65 1.86
N ARG A 74 -7.64 3.66 2.72
CA ARG A 74 -7.95 3.54 4.16
C ARG A 74 -9.42 3.26 4.42
N ASP A 75 -10.33 3.96 3.75
CA ASP A 75 -11.78 3.71 3.90
C ASP A 75 -12.14 2.28 3.46
N VAL A 76 -11.60 1.81 2.33
CA VAL A 76 -11.83 0.45 1.84
C VAL A 76 -11.31 -0.59 2.84
N LEU A 77 -10.08 -0.43 3.34
CA LEU A 77 -9.51 -1.36 4.33
C LEU A 77 -10.32 -1.39 5.61
N SER A 78 -10.75 -0.22 6.11
CA SER A 78 -11.59 -0.12 7.31
C SER A 78 -12.93 -0.85 7.12
N ARG A 79 -13.60 -0.67 5.96
CA ARG A 79 -14.85 -1.39 5.66
C ARG A 79 -14.66 -2.89 5.58
N LEU A 80 -13.56 -3.34 4.98
CA LEU A 80 -13.23 -4.77 4.91
C LEU A 80 -12.99 -5.34 6.31
N GLU A 81 -12.22 -4.65 7.15
CA GLU A 81 -11.99 -5.03 8.55
C GLU A 81 -13.31 -5.14 9.31
N SER A 82 -14.20 -4.15 9.23
CA SER A 82 -15.51 -4.19 9.88
C SER A 82 -16.40 -5.32 9.35
N SER A 83 -16.27 -5.71 8.09
CA SER A 83 -17.10 -6.77 7.50
C SER A 83 -16.71 -8.19 7.92
N ILE A 84 -15.48 -8.38 8.40
CA ILE A 84 -14.96 -9.68 8.83
C ILE A 84 -14.84 -9.81 10.35
N GLN A 85 -15.05 -8.70 11.07
CA GLN A 85 -15.12 -8.73 12.52
C GLN A 85 -16.38 -9.51 12.92
N PRO A 86 -16.27 -10.50 13.82
CA PRO A 86 -17.44 -11.19 14.33
C PRO A 86 -18.34 -10.21 15.08
N GLU A 87 -19.66 -10.35 14.90
CA GLU A 87 -20.64 -9.66 15.72
C GLU A 87 -20.37 -10.05 17.19
N THR A 88 -20.14 -9.04 18.03
CA THR A 88 -19.88 -9.21 19.47
C THR A 88 -21.17 -9.31 20.25
#